data_AF-A0A524BK05-F1
#
_entry.id   AF-A0A524BK05-F1
#
_cell.length_a   1.000
_cell.length_b   1.000
_cell.length_c   1.000
_cell.angle_alpha   90.00
_cell.angle_beta   90.00
_cell.angle_gamma   90.00
#
_symmetry.space_group_name_H-M   'P 1'
#
loop_
_entity.id
_entity.type
_entity.pdbx_description
1 polymer ?
#
loop_
_entity_poly.entity_id
_entity_poly.type
_entity_poly.pdbx_seq_one_letter_code
_entity_poly.pdbx_strand_id
1 'polypeptide(L)'
;MLLETAIAIPVLLAVTVALVWVASLGATYVRALDAAQTAARQAARGAALPDTDGLSVSVAGGLARAVVVRPVHLPLPVFGQLSVDVTAEASALVEIGVLP
;
A
#
# COMPACT_ATOMS: atom_id res chain seq x y z
N MET A 1 10.70 12.58 -40.67
CA MET A 1 10.99 11.28 -40.04
C MET A 1 11.97 11.36 -38.88
N LEU A 2 13.21 11.89 -39.00
CA LEU A 2 14.15 11.95 -37.86
C LEU A 2 13.63 12.72 -36.62
N LEU A 3 12.93 13.85 -36.81
CA LEU A 3 12.38 14.65 -35.71
C LEU A 3 11.27 13.91 -34.95
N GLU A 4 10.46 13.14 -35.67
CA GLU A 4 9.32 12.40 -35.13
C GLU A 4 9.80 11.26 -34.24
N THR A 5 10.85 10.54 -34.66
CA THR A 5 11.51 9.52 -33.85
C THR A 5 12.27 10.12 -32.67
N ALA A 6 12.89 11.29 -32.84
CA ALA A 6 13.60 12.00 -31.77
C ALA A 6 12.68 12.40 -30.60
N ILE A 7 11.40 12.63 -30.87
CA ILE A 7 10.38 12.93 -29.84
C ILE A 7 9.68 11.64 -29.37
N ALA A 8 9.41 10.69 -30.27
CA ALA A 8 8.71 9.46 -29.92
C ALA A 8 9.48 8.60 -28.90
N ILE A 9 10.81 8.50 -29.03
CA ILE A 9 11.64 7.71 -28.10
C ILE A 9 11.53 8.21 -26.65
N PRO A 10 11.82 9.49 -26.33
CA PRO A 10 11.73 9.97 -24.95
C PRO A 10 10.30 9.93 -24.40
N VAL A 11 9.29 10.18 -25.24
CA VAL A 11 7.87 10.07 -24.83
C VAL A 11 7.53 8.64 -24.46
N LEU A 12 7.91 7.65 -25.28
CA LEU A 12 7.63 6.24 -25.01
C LEU A 12 8.32 5.77 -23.72
N LEU A 13 9.56 6.23 -23.49
CA LEU A 13 10.30 5.93 -22.26
C LEU A 13 9.59 6.53 -21.05
N ALA A 14 9.16 7.80 -21.12
CA ALA A 14 8.40 8.45 -20.05
C ALA A 14 7.08 7.72 -19.74
N VAL A 15 6.33 7.32 -20.78
CA VAL A 15 5.09 6.55 -20.63
C VAL A 15 5.36 5.19 -20.01
N THR A 16 6.41 4.49 -20.43
CA THR A 16 6.77 3.18 -19.87
C THR A 16 7.11 3.27 -18.39
N VAL A 17 7.92 4.26 -18.01
CA VAL A 17 8.25 4.53 -16.60
C VAL A 17 7.00 4.84 -15.79
N ALA A 18 6.10 5.67 -16.32
CA ALA A 18 4.84 6.00 -15.66
C ALA A 18 3.97 4.76 -15.46
N LEU A 19 3.82 3.91 -16.47
CA LEU A 19 3.04 2.67 -16.37
C LEU A 19 3.61 1.69 -15.35
N VAL A 20 4.94 1.50 -15.35
CA VAL A 20 5.62 0.65 -14.36
C VAL A 20 5.41 1.19 -12.95
N TRP A 21 5.50 2.50 -12.77
CA TRP A 21 5.29 3.13 -11.47
C TRP A 21 3.84 2.96 -10.98
N VAL A 22 2.85 3.19 -11.84
CA VAL A 22 1.42 2.99 -11.51
C VAL A 22 1.12 1.52 -11.19
N ALA A 23 1.69 0.58 -11.95
CA ALA A 23 1.55 -0.84 -11.64
C ALA A 23 2.15 -1.20 -10.26
N SER A 24 3.30 -0.61 -9.92
CA SER A 24 3.92 -0.77 -8.60
C SER A 24 3.07 -0.20 -7.46
N LEU A 25 2.41 0.94 -7.68
CA LEU A 25 1.47 1.53 -6.72
C LEU A 25 0.29 0.58 -6.47
N GLY A 26 -0.34 0.07 -7.55
CA GLY A 26 -1.45 -0.88 -7.45
C GLY A 26 -1.06 -2.18 -6.73
N ALA A 27 0.09 -2.75 -7.06
CA ALA A 27 0.60 -3.96 -6.41
C ALA A 27 0.87 -3.72 -4.91
N THR A 28 1.44 -2.56 -4.56
CA THR A 28 1.70 -2.20 -3.15
C THR A 28 0.40 -1.98 -2.39
N TYR A 29 -0.59 -1.33 -3.00
CA TYR A 29 -1.89 -1.12 -2.41
C TYR A 29 -2.60 -2.44 -2.09
N VAL A 30 -2.62 -3.40 -3.03
CA VAL A 30 -3.25 -4.71 -2.81
C VAL A 30 -2.56 -5.46 -1.66
N ARG A 31 -1.22 -5.43 -1.60
CA ARG A 31 -0.46 -6.05 -0.49
C ARG A 31 -0.72 -5.36 0.85
N ALA A 32 -0.78 -4.03 0.88
CA ALA A 32 -1.07 -3.27 2.08
C ALA A 32 -2.50 -3.54 2.58
N LEU A 33 -3.45 -3.67 1.66
CA LEU A 33 -4.84 -4.00 1.98
C LEU A 33 -4.97 -5.42 2.55
N ASP A 34 -4.31 -6.41 1.94
CA ASP A 34 -4.30 -7.79 2.44
C ASP A 34 -3.68 -7.89 3.85
N ALA A 35 -2.60 -7.15 4.08
CA ALA A 35 -1.98 -7.03 5.40
C ALA A 35 -2.94 -6.37 6.42
N ALA A 36 -3.60 -5.27 6.05
CA ALA A 36 -4.59 -4.60 6.90
C ALA A 36 -5.75 -5.54 7.23
N GLN A 37 -6.28 -6.29 6.26
CA GLN A 37 -7.37 -7.23 6.48
C GLN A 37 -6.97 -8.37 7.40
N THR A 38 -5.76 -8.91 7.22
CA THR A 38 -5.22 -9.97 8.08
C THR A 38 -5.04 -9.47 9.52
N ALA A 39 -4.46 -8.27 9.68
CA ALA A 39 -4.29 -7.64 10.99
C ALA A 39 -5.63 -7.33 11.67
N ALA A 40 -6.62 -6.80 10.95
CA ALA A 40 -7.95 -6.52 11.50
C ALA A 40 -8.64 -7.82 11.99
N ARG A 41 -8.52 -8.92 11.23
CA ARG A 41 -9.07 -10.23 11.62
C ARG A 41 -8.36 -10.83 12.82
N GLN A 42 -7.03 -10.70 12.90
CA GLN A 42 -6.27 -11.18 14.06
C GLN A 42 -6.58 -10.36 15.31
N ALA A 43 -6.64 -9.03 15.18
CA ALA A 43 -7.03 -8.11 16.23
C ALA A 43 -8.45 -8.38 16.75
N ALA A 44 -9.40 -8.64 15.84
CA ALA A 44 -10.78 -9.00 16.19
C ALA A 44 -10.89 -10.28 17.04
N ARG A 45 -9.91 -11.19 16.94
CA ARG A 45 -9.84 -12.45 17.70
C ARG A 45 -8.89 -12.38 18.90
N GLY A 46 -8.22 -11.24 19.13
CA GLY A 46 -7.20 -11.11 20.18
C GLY A 46 -5.94 -11.95 19.93
N ALA A 47 -5.67 -12.31 18.67
CA ALA A 47 -4.46 -13.04 18.27
C ALA A 47 -3.26 -12.09 18.13
N ALA A 48 -2.05 -12.66 18.10
CA ALA A 48 -0.84 -11.90 17.82
C ALA A 48 -0.93 -11.21 16.45
N LEU A 49 -0.56 -9.93 16.42
CA LEU A 49 -0.54 -9.11 15.21
C LEU A 49 0.66 -9.48 14.34
N PRO A 50 0.56 -9.34 13.00
CA PRO A 50 1.68 -9.59 12.12
C PRO A 50 2.68 -8.46 12.26
N ASP A 51 3.97 -8.79 12.35
CA ASP A 51 5.04 -7.80 12.33
C ASP A 51 5.18 -7.24 10.91
N THR A 52 4.56 -6.08 10.67
CA THR A 52 4.49 -5.45 9.36
C THR A 52 4.81 -3.97 9.49
N ASP A 53 5.84 -3.52 8.80
CA ASP A 53 6.20 -2.09 8.77
C ASP A 53 5.03 -1.22 8.32
N GLY A 54 4.82 -0.12 9.04
CA GLY A 54 3.76 0.85 8.78
C GLY A 54 2.35 0.39 9.17
N LEU A 55 2.21 -0.73 9.88
CA LEU A 55 0.94 -1.22 10.41
C LEU A 55 0.59 -0.54 11.74
N SER A 56 -0.61 0.03 11.81
CA SER A 56 -1.22 0.59 13.02
C SER A 56 -2.58 -0.07 13.24
N VAL A 57 -2.81 -0.62 14.43
CA VAL A 57 -4.06 -1.31 14.78
C VAL A 57 -4.71 -0.62 15.98
N SER A 58 -6.01 -0.37 15.88
CA SER A 58 -6.83 0.21 16.94
C SER A 58 -8.08 -0.63 17.13
N VAL A 59 -8.36 -1.03 18.37
CA VAL A 59 -9.57 -1.77 18.73
C VAL A 59 -10.43 -0.88 19.62
N ALA A 60 -11.64 -0.55 19.17
CA ALA A 60 -12.56 0.32 19.90
C ALA A 60 -14.02 -0.08 19.63
N GLY A 61 -14.85 -0.11 20.68
CA GLY A 61 -16.30 -0.31 20.54
C GLY A 61 -16.72 -1.61 19.86
N GLY A 62 -15.93 -2.69 20.00
CA GLY A 62 -16.19 -3.96 19.32
C GLY A 62 -15.79 -3.99 17.84
N LEU A 63 -15.01 -3.02 17.37
CA LEU A 63 -14.43 -3.00 16.03
C LEU A 63 -12.91 -2.95 16.12
N ALA A 64 -12.25 -3.83 15.36
CA ALA A 64 -10.82 -3.82 15.14
C ALA A 64 -10.51 -3.16 13.80
N ARG A 65 -9.82 -2.02 13.82
CA ARG A 65 -9.40 -1.24 12.65
C ARG A 65 -7.89 -1.39 12.48
N ALA A 66 -7.44 -1.75 11.29
CA ALA A 66 -6.04 -1.83 10.92
C ALA A 66 -5.77 -0.90 9.74
N VAL A 67 -4.68 -0.12 9.85
CA VAL A 67 -4.21 0.81 8.82
C VAL A 67 -2.78 0.45 8.50
N VAL A 68 -2.45 0.32 7.21
CA VAL A 68 -1.09 0.09 6.73
C VAL A 68 -0.70 1.25 5.82
N VAL A 69 0.45 1.87 6.11
CA VAL A 69 1.04 2.92 5.28
C VAL A 69 2.36 2.43 4.69
N ARG A 70 2.52 2.50 3.38
CA ARG A 70 3.77 2.14 2.69
C ARG A 70 4.20 3.20 1.68
N PRO A 71 5.46 3.68 1.74
CA PRO A 71 5.99 4.56 0.71
C PRO A 71 6.28 3.78 -0.58
N VAL A 72 5.92 4.36 -1.73
CA VAL A 72 6.29 3.85 -3.06
C VAL A 72 7.09 4.91 -3.79
N HIS A 73 8.34 4.58 -4.12
CA HIS A 73 9.28 5.50 -4.76
C HIS A 73 9.14 5.49 -6.28
N LEU A 74 9.51 6.61 -6.92
CA LEU A 74 9.66 6.63 -8.38
C LEU A 74 10.79 5.69 -8.83
N PRO A 75 10.58 4.87 -9.89
CA PRO A 75 11.58 3.94 -10.40
C PRO A 75 12.58 4.66 -11.31
N LEU A 76 13.08 5.82 -10.88
CA LEU A 76 14.09 6.60 -11.59
C LEU A 76 15.24 6.93 -10.62
N PRO A 77 16.50 6.64 -10.98
CA PRO A 77 17.64 6.82 -10.09
C PRO A 77 17.78 8.24 -9.53
N VAL A 78 17.46 9.24 -10.35
CA VAL A 78 17.56 10.67 -10.01
C VAL A 78 16.36 11.19 -9.19
N PHE A 79 15.27 10.44 -9.09
CA PHE A 79 14.04 10.83 -8.37
C PHE A 79 13.71 9.89 -7.20
N GLY A 80 14.67 9.11 -6.69
CA GLY A 80 14.43 8.17 -5.59
C GLY A 80 13.90 8.81 -4.29
N GLN A 81 14.05 10.13 -4.15
CA GLN A 81 13.50 10.91 -3.03
C GLN A 81 12.02 11.27 -3.19
N LEU A 82 11.45 11.17 -4.40
CA LEU A 82 10.00 11.29 -4.56
C LEU A 82 9.34 9.96 -4.21
N SER A 83 8.58 9.96 -3.13
CA SER A 83 7.70 8.87 -2.73
C SER A 83 6.25 9.33 -2.68
N VAL A 84 5.35 8.39 -2.93
CA VAL A 84 3.92 8.53 -2.65
C VAL A 84 3.58 7.51 -1.59
N ASP A 85 2.98 7.96 -0.49
CA ASP A 85 2.51 7.06 0.56
C ASP A 85 1.19 6.42 0.13
N VAL A 86 1.18 5.09 0.16
CA VAL A 86 -0.01 4.28 -0.08
C VAL A 86 -0.58 3.88 1.26
N THR A 87 -1.77 4.40 1.56
CA THR A 87 -2.52 4.05 2.77
C THR A 87 -3.62 3.06 2.41
N ALA A 88 -3.67 1.95 3.13
CA ALA A 88 -4.76 0.97 3.05
C ALA A 88 -5.35 0.76 4.45
N GLU A 89 -6.66 0.63 4.53
CA GLU A 89 -7.40 0.46 5.78
C GLU A 89 -8.38 -0.70 5.68
N ALA A 90 -8.49 -1.47 6.76
CA ALA A 90 -9.49 -2.52 6.90
C ALA A 90 -10.05 -2.53 8.33
N SER A 91 -11.31 -2.94 8.45
CA SER A 91 -12.00 -3.09 9.74
C SER A 91 -12.70 -4.45 9.84
N ALA A 92 -12.71 -5.02 11.04
CA ALA A 92 -13.40 -6.27 11.37
C ALA A 92 -14.16 -6.13 12.71
N LEU A 93 -15.29 -6.83 12.84
CA LEU A 93 -16.02 -6.92 14.11
C LEU A 93 -15.28 -7.85 15.08
N VAL A 94 -15.11 -7.39 16.32
CA VAL A 94 -14.48 -8.13 17.41
C VAL A 94 -15.41 -9.24 17.88
N GLU A 95 -14.87 -10.45 18.06
CA GLU A 95 -15.65 -11.58 18.57
C GLU A 95 -16.06 -11.33 20.03
N ILE A 96 -17.33 -11.65 20.35
CA ILE A 96 -17.90 -11.49 21.69
C ILE A 96 -17.16 -12.45 22.64
N GLY A 97 -16.36 -11.90 23.55
CA GLY A 97 -15.51 -12.65 24.49
C GLY A 97 -14.05 -12.20 24.52
N VAL A 98 -13.63 -11.33 23.60
CA VAL A 98 -12.26 -10.78 23.49
C VAL A 98 -12.14 -9.37 24.10
N LEU A 99 -13.25 -8.78 24.55
CA LEU A 99 -13.23 -7.48 25.25
C LEU A 99 -12.60 -7.65 26.64
N PRO A 100 -11.63 -6.81 27.04
CA PRO A 100 -11.26 -6.68 28.46
C PRO A 100 -12.42 -6.11 29.28
#